data_AF-J8AZN1-F1
#
_entry.id   AF-J8AZN1-F1
#
_cell.length_a   1.000
_cell.length_b   1.000
_cell.length_c   1.000
_cell.angle_alpha   90.00
_cell.angle_beta   90.00
_cell.angle_gamma   90.00
#
_symmetry.space_group_name_H-M   'P 1'
#
loop_
_entity.id
_entity.type
_entity.pdbx_description
1 polymer ?
#
loop_
_entity_poly.entity_id
_entity_poly.type
_entity_poly.pdbx_seq_one_letter_code
_entity_poly.pdbx_strand_id
1 'polypeptide(L)'
;MNYKKLASAFVTFGLLCPLSTEAIHAQELDKNEVKVEIAQPGLTIGKLTQPQNDTKENIAKKYLKGEVNGAKAQQEQVTTEKNVDFQPTNKETKENQTELRLAQTYKNYKVYGQDLIVKVDKNGVITTVSGKVAQNLDQQLNLTITNFLSKNEVKSKLRNILQIPSDATETEFSSETVVYKKKDGHYTYATVLTFTYENNEQVINGNAIMDLQTGEVLFQEKFIKNKENKTINQVTAPKLSPAKEQGTGKNALQENVLFNIAKGTDGKFYLADLSRGNGIYIYNADYADSLGGDSQAGYPGTLISSNTSSFADKEAAGVMKNMSNIYDYFKKEHNLKSYDNKDSKVIASVHGFDSTEVSDGVKENYVNAFWHPGWNQMVFGDGLNGKLTSALDVTAHEFGHAVFSGTTKNKIVRYPSAETSALNEGLADFWGTQIEYYVKKDKGNWIMGDTLGGLTIRDIPLEIGDGGNKLYTNLQDFYNDGNDQESHVNSGIISHVLYQLAEGKTYNNVAVQKQGNEKVSKVVMRALQNYATSAEDFESLQSHIVQAAKDLYGNAVSNEFAKAFEAHGYKPLQKVNRVIEVQ
;
A
#
# COMPACT_ATOMS: atom_id res chain seq x y z
N MET A 1 -13.11 70.46 -23.14
CA MET A 1 -14.40 70.48 -23.88
C MET A 1 -15.40 69.66 -23.06
N ASN A 2 -16.15 70.27 -22.14
CA ASN A 2 -17.47 70.92 -22.32
C ASN A 2 -18.60 70.05 -22.92
N TYR A 3 -19.45 69.57 -22.00
CA TYR A 3 -20.93 69.54 -21.95
C TYR A 3 -21.79 68.99 -23.10
N LYS A 4 -22.72 68.08 -22.73
CA LYS A 4 -24.21 68.25 -22.67
C LYS A 4 -24.84 66.94 -22.12
N LYS A 5 -25.49 66.87 -20.95
CA LYS A 5 -26.78 67.42 -20.41
C LYS A 5 -28.07 66.89 -21.08
N LEU A 6 -28.91 66.22 -20.27
CA LEU A 6 -30.38 66.38 -20.02
C LEU A 6 -30.84 65.14 -19.19
N ALA A 7 -31.18 65.16 -17.89
CA ALA A 7 -32.24 65.85 -17.12
C ALA A 7 -33.67 65.52 -17.60
N SER A 8 -34.55 64.88 -16.80
CA SER A 8 -35.56 65.51 -15.91
C SER A 8 -36.23 64.42 -15.00
N ALA A 9 -36.25 64.53 -13.66
CA ALA A 9 -37.25 65.17 -12.75
C ALA A 9 -38.49 64.29 -12.42
N PHE A 10 -38.56 63.67 -11.23
CA PHE A 10 -39.21 64.10 -9.95
C PHE A 10 -40.75 63.97 -9.91
N VAL A 11 -41.28 63.15 -8.98
CA VAL A 11 -42.36 63.51 -8.02
C VAL A 11 -42.31 62.54 -6.81
N THR A 12 -42.27 63.11 -5.61
CA THR A 12 -42.45 62.50 -4.29
C THR A 12 -43.92 62.37 -3.90
N PHE A 13 -44.33 61.30 -3.22
CA PHE A 13 -45.34 61.35 -2.15
C PHE A 13 -45.08 60.22 -1.16
N GLY A 14 -45.01 60.57 0.13
CA GLY A 14 -44.67 59.65 1.20
C GLY A 14 -45.85 58.80 1.69
N LEU A 15 -45.50 57.72 2.38
CA LEU A 15 -46.31 57.08 3.40
C LEU A 15 -45.34 56.47 4.42
N LEU A 16 -45.28 57.10 5.59
CA LEU A 16 -44.67 56.57 6.80
C LEU A 16 -45.60 55.47 7.35
N CYS A 17 -45.13 54.23 7.37
CA CYS A 17 -45.63 53.19 8.26
C CYS A 17 -44.46 52.63 9.07
N PRO A 18 -44.60 52.42 10.39
CA PRO A 18 -43.53 51.94 11.23
C PRO A 18 -43.32 50.45 10.96
N LEU A 19 -42.15 50.07 10.44
CA LEU A 19 -41.74 48.68 10.47
C LEU A 19 -41.37 48.33 11.91
N SER A 20 -42.18 47.44 12.47
CA SER A 20 -41.94 46.73 13.72
C SER A 20 -40.51 46.21 13.77
N THR A 21 -39.85 46.44 14.90
CA THR A 21 -38.63 45.75 15.30
C THR A 21 -38.92 44.27 15.48
N GLU A 22 -38.94 43.51 14.38
CA GLU A 22 -38.70 42.09 14.45
C GLU A 22 -37.19 41.90 14.52
N ALA A 23 -36.74 41.49 15.70
CA ALA A 23 -35.40 41.06 15.93
C ALA A 23 -35.03 40.02 14.88
N ILE A 24 -34.13 40.40 13.96
CA ILE A 24 -33.35 39.44 13.20
C ILE A 24 -32.45 38.78 14.25
N HIS A 25 -32.95 37.70 14.85
CA HIS A 25 -32.11 36.74 15.52
C HIS A 25 -31.31 36.07 14.39
N ALA A 26 -30.19 36.69 14.02
CA ALA A 26 -29.12 35.96 13.40
C ALA A 26 -28.77 34.86 14.40
N GLN A 27 -29.24 33.65 14.14
CA GLN A 27 -28.80 32.46 14.82
C GLN A 27 -27.30 32.39 14.55
N GLU A 28 -26.48 32.87 15.49
CA GLU A 28 -25.07 32.54 15.52
C GLU A 28 -25.02 31.01 15.49
N LEU A 29 -24.63 30.46 14.34
CA LEU A 29 -24.20 29.06 14.24
C LEU A 29 -23.18 28.88 15.35
N ASP A 30 -23.54 28.10 16.37
CA ASP A 30 -22.71 27.89 17.54
C ASP A 30 -21.37 27.32 17.07
N LYS A 31 -20.33 28.18 17.07
CA LYS A 31 -18.98 27.81 16.64
C LYS A 31 -18.42 26.67 17.48
N ASN A 32 -19.06 26.33 18.59
CA ASN A 32 -18.71 25.24 19.46
C ASN A 32 -19.44 23.92 19.15
N GLU A 33 -20.47 23.83 18.31
CA GLU A 33 -21.17 22.53 18.13
C GLU A 33 -20.24 21.39 17.63
N VAL A 34 -20.30 20.22 18.27
CA VAL A 34 -19.63 18.98 17.84
C VAL A 34 -20.56 18.29 16.85
N LYS A 35 -20.07 18.00 15.65
CA LYS A 35 -20.90 17.50 14.54
C LYS A 35 -20.16 16.46 13.72
N VAL A 36 -20.79 15.29 13.57
CA VAL A 36 -20.33 14.25 12.65
C VAL A 36 -20.92 14.54 11.27
N GLU A 37 -20.06 14.62 10.27
CA GLU A 37 -20.46 14.81 8.86
C GLU A 37 -20.47 13.49 8.11
N ILE A 38 -19.51 12.62 8.41
CA ILE A 38 -19.34 11.29 7.85
C ILE A 38 -19.05 10.32 8.98
N ALA A 39 -19.79 9.21 8.99
CA ALA A 39 -19.47 8.03 9.77
C ALA A 39 -19.74 6.82 8.87
N GLN A 40 -18.66 6.12 8.56
CA GLN A 40 -18.57 4.96 7.68
C GLN A 40 -17.59 3.96 8.32
N PRO A 41 -17.64 2.66 7.97
CA PRO A 41 -16.69 1.68 8.49
C PRO A 41 -15.24 2.18 8.42
N GLY A 42 -14.57 2.23 9.58
CA GLY A 42 -13.20 2.68 9.71
C GLY A 42 -12.96 4.18 9.49
N LEU A 43 -13.97 5.00 9.17
CA LEU A 43 -13.79 6.42 8.84
C LEU A 43 -14.86 7.32 9.48
N THR A 44 -14.40 8.29 10.28
CA THR A 44 -15.25 9.36 10.82
C THR A 44 -14.65 10.73 10.47
N ILE A 45 -15.47 11.62 9.90
CA ILE A 45 -15.09 12.99 9.54
C ILE A 45 -16.13 13.97 10.09
N GLY A 46 -15.66 15.10 10.58
CA GLY A 46 -16.51 16.21 11.02
C GLY A 46 -15.79 17.07 12.03
N LYS A 47 -16.54 17.79 12.85
CA LYS A 47 -16.02 18.46 14.04
C LYS A 47 -16.24 17.54 15.25
N LEU A 48 -15.30 16.63 15.52
CA LEU A 48 -15.52 15.47 16.40
C LEU A 48 -15.30 15.77 17.89
N THR A 49 -14.71 16.91 18.21
CA THR A 49 -14.51 17.39 19.58
C THR A 49 -14.75 18.89 19.69
N GLN A 50 -14.94 19.37 20.91
CA GLN A 50 -14.67 20.78 21.23
C GLN A 50 -13.17 21.08 21.08
N PRO A 51 -12.75 22.35 20.95
CA PRO A 51 -11.35 22.73 21.04
C PRO A 51 -10.69 22.18 22.32
N GLN A 52 -9.60 21.45 22.18
CA GLN A 52 -8.84 20.88 23.29
C GLN A 52 -7.53 21.65 23.50
N ASN A 53 -7.21 21.97 24.76
CA ASN A 53 -5.98 22.66 25.13
C ASN A 53 -4.91 21.66 25.62
N ASP A 54 -4.34 20.90 24.70
CA ASP A 54 -3.27 19.93 24.95
C ASP A 54 -2.42 19.74 23.66
N THR A 55 -1.35 18.96 23.74
CA THR A 55 -0.60 18.54 22.56
C THR A 55 -1.48 17.71 21.63
N LYS A 56 -1.26 17.80 20.31
CA LYS A 56 -2.09 17.09 19.31
C LYS A 56 -2.06 15.58 19.54
N GLU A 57 -0.92 15.06 19.95
CA GLU A 57 -0.68 13.67 20.33
C GLU A 57 -1.55 13.24 21.51
N ASN A 58 -1.57 14.03 22.59
CA ASN A 58 -2.40 13.75 23.75
C ASN A 58 -3.89 13.87 23.43
N ILE A 59 -4.29 14.83 22.59
CA ILE A 59 -5.67 14.98 22.12
C ILE A 59 -6.12 13.72 21.38
N ALA A 60 -5.33 13.26 20.42
CA ALA A 60 -5.62 12.05 19.65
C ALA A 60 -5.70 10.81 20.55
N LYS A 61 -4.72 10.62 21.44
CA LYS A 61 -4.69 9.51 22.39
C LYS A 61 -5.91 9.50 23.31
N LYS A 62 -6.22 10.62 23.97
CA LYS A 62 -7.39 10.74 24.86
C LYS A 62 -8.68 10.44 24.11
N TYR A 63 -8.84 10.94 22.88
CA TYR A 63 -10.02 10.64 22.07
C TYR A 63 -10.16 9.15 21.77
N LEU A 64 -9.10 8.49 21.30
CA LEU A 64 -9.11 7.06 20.99
C LEU A 64 -9.34 6.19 22.25
N LYS A 65 -8.97 6.69 23.42
CA LYS A 65 -9.26 6.07 24.73
C LYS A 65 -10.65 6.39 25.28
N GLY A 66 -11.46 7.16 24.55
CA GLY A 66 -12.76 7.60 25.04
C GLY A 66 -12.70 8.52 26.26
N GLU A 67 -11.66 9.34 26.38
CA GLU A 67 -11.42 10.23 27.53
C GLU A 67 -11.73 11.72 27.22
N VAL A 68 -12.36 12.01 26.08
CA VAL A 68 -12.73 13.38 25.67
C VAL A 68 -14.23 13.55 25.76
N ASN A 69 -14.70 14.13 26.87
CA ASN A 69 -16.13 14.30 27.15
C ASN A 69 -16.84 15.09 26.04
N GLY A 70 -17.98 14.58 25.60
CA GLY A 70 -18.79 15.20 24.54
C GLY A 70 -18.22 15.03 23.13
N ALA A 71 -17.13 14.27 22.96
CA ALA A 71 -16.65 13.87 21.65
C ALA A 71 -17.62 12.90 20.98
N LYS A 72 -17.66 12.93 19.64
CA LYS A 72 -18.45 11.98 18.84
C LYS A 72 -17.50 11.05 18.10
N ALA A 73 -17.64 9.75 18.33
CA ALA A 73 -16.81 8.72 17.74
C ALA A 73 -17.64 7.51 17.33
N GLN A 74 -17.15 6.69 16.40
CA GLN A 74 -17.70 5.36 16.18
C GLN A 74 -17.15 4.40 17.23
N GLN A 75 -17.99 3.47 17.69
CA GLN A 75 -17.62 2.49 18.73
C GLN A 75 -16.36 1.68 18.35
N GLU A 76 -16.19 1.35 17.07
CA GLU A 76 -15.02 0.61 16.59
C GLU A 76 -13.71 1.42 16.57
N GLN A 77 -13.77 2.74 16.76
CA GLN A 77 -12.61 3.65 16.72
C GLN A 77 -12.11 4.07 18.09
N VAL A 78 -12.81 3.66 19.17
CA VAL A 78 -12.43 4.00 20.54
C VAL A 78 -12.45 2.75 21.42
N THR A 79 -11.75 2.81 22.55
CA THR A 79 -11.77 1.73 23.55
C THR A 79 -11.56 2.30 24.95
N THR A 80 -12.20 1.66 25.93
CA THR A 80 -12.02 1.97 27.36
C THR A 80 -11.21 0.88 28.08
N GLU A 81 -10.57 -0.02 27.32
CA GLU A 81 -9.75 -1.10 27.87
C GLU A 81 -8.52 -0.54 28.59
N LYS A 82 -8.31 -0.97 29.83
CA LYS A 82 -7.35 -0.32 30.74
C LYS A 82 -5.91 -0.50 30.28
N ASN A 83 -5.64 -1.63 29.63
CA ASN A 83 -4.30 -1.98 29.17
C ASN A 83 -4.05 -1.56 27.72
N VAL A 84 -5.00 -0.93 27.05
CA VAL A 84 -4.83 -0.42 25.68
C VAL A 84 -4.36 1.04 25.69
N ASP A 85 -3.40 1.34 24.82
CA ASP A 85 -2.87 2.68 24.63
C ASP A 85 -2.49 2.91 23.15
N PHE A 86 -2.16 4.15 22.78
CA PHE A 86 -1.83 4.55 21.42
C PHE A 86 -0.49 5.30 21.39
N GLN A 87 0.46 4.77 20.63
CA GLN A 87 1.79 5.33 20.48
C GLN A 87 1.90 6.05 19.12
N PRO A 88 2.17 7.36 19.07
CA PRO A 88 2.45 8.05 17.81
C PRO A 88 3.65 7.43 17.09
N THR A 89 3.48 7.07 15.82
CA THR A 89 4.52 6.51 14.94
C THR A 89 4.95 7.50 13.85
N ASN A 90 4.06 8.41 13.46
CA ASN A 90 4.37 9.50 12.53
C ASN A 90 3.54 10.74 12.86
N LYS A 91 4.09 11.91 12.52
CA LYS A 91 3.42 13.20 12.65
C LYS A 91 3.77 14.07 11.45
N GLU A 92 2.74 14.53 10.75
CA GLU A 92 2.87 15.49 9.65
C GLU A 92 1.98 16.69 9.92
N THR A 93 2.51 17.90 9.77
CA THR A 93 1.73 19.13 9.96
C THR A 93 1.72 19.92 8.66
N LYS A 94 0.52 20.23 8.17
CA LYS A 94 0.28 21.05 6.97
C LYS A 94 -0.61 22.22 7.37
N GLU A 95 -0.06 23.43 7.35
CA GLU A 95 -0.65 24.77 7.67
C GLU A 95 -1.74 24.83 8.76
N ASN A 96 -2.91 24.24 8.55
CA ASN A 96 -4.05 24.28 9.47
C ASN A 96 -4.41 22.95 10.16
N GLN A 97 -3.69 21.85 9.87
CA GLN A 97 -4.00 20.52 10.38
C GLN A 97 -2.72 19.70 10.65
N THR A 98 -2.73 18.96 11.74
CA THR A 98 -1.74 17.93 12.07
C THR A 98 -2.36 16.56 11.85
N GLU A 99 -1.74 15.75 11.01
CA GLU A 99 -2.05 14.33 10.86
C GLU A 99 -1.10 13.51 11.76
N LEU A 100 -1.69 12.67 12.59
CA LEU A 100 -0.98 11.74 13.47
C LEU A 100 -1.31 10.32 13.04
N ARG A 101 -0.29 9.50 12.89
CA ARG A 101 -0.46 8.05 12.82
C ARG A 101 -0.07 7.45 14.16
N LEU A 102 -0.94 6.62 14.72
CA LEU A 102 -0.76 6.02 16.04
C LEU A 102 -0.90 4.50 15.96
N ALA A 103 0.12 3.78 16.42
CA ALA A 103 0.04 2.34 16.61
C ALA A 103 -0.74 2.04 17.90
N GLN A 104 -1.68 1.10 17.82
CA GLN A 104 -2.33 0.59 19.02
C GLN A 104 -1.36 -0.31 19.79
N THR A 105 -1.40 -0.22 21.12
CA THR A 105 -0.59 -1.06 22.02
C THR A 105 -1.47 -1.70 23.09
N TYR A 106 -1.06 -2.86 23.59
CA TYR A 106 -1.66 -3.57 24.71
C TYR A 106 -0.57 -3.96 25.70
N LYS A 107 -0.67 -3.51 26.96
CA LYS A 107 0.38 -3.66 27.99
C LYS A 107 1.77 -3.24 27.48
N ASN A 108 1.83 -2.13 26.73
CA ASN A 108 3.01 -1.58 26.07
C ASN A 108 3.57 -2.36 24.86
N TYR A 109 2.96 -3.47 24.45
CA TYR A 109 3.32 -4.17 23.22
C TYR A 109 2.46 -3.68 22.06
N LYS A 110 3.05 -3.39 20.90
CA LYS A 110 2.28 -2.99 19.72
C LYS A 110 1.35 -4.13 19.29
N VAL A 111 0.14 -3.78 18.88
CA VAL A 111 -0.74 -4.68 18.16
C VAL A 111 -0.25 -4.71 16.70
N TYR A 112 0.15 -5.89 16.25
CA TYR A 112 0.81 -6.07 14.96
C TYR A 112 -0.10 -5.65 13.80
N GLY A 113 0.41 -4.77 12.93
CA GLY A 113 -0.33 -4.28 11.77
C GLY A 113 -1.52 -3.37 12.09
N GLN A 114 -1.70 -2.93 13.35
CA GLN A 114 -2.84 -2.11 13.77
C GLN A 114 -2.44 -0.67 14.05
N ASP A 115 -2.85 0.24 13.17
CA ASP A 115 -2.72 1.66 13.39
C ASP A 115 -3.90 2.49 12.89
N LEU A 116 -3.93 3.72 13.38
CA LEU A 116 -4.98 4.69 13.12
C LEU A 116 -4.39 6.03 12.68
N ILE A 117 -5.15 6.76 11.89
CA ILE A 117 -4.85 8.14 11.50
C ILE A 117 -5.82 9.06 12.23
N VAL A 118 -5.30 10.05 12.94
CA VAL A 118 -6.09 11.12 13.59
C VAL A 118 -5.64 12.47 13.07
N LYS A 119 -6.58 13.27 12.55
CA LYS A 119 -6.32 14.63 12.08
C LYS A 119 -6.84 15.64 13.09
N VAL A 120 -5.96 16.49 13.59
CA VAL A 120 -6.27 17.53 14.58
C VAL A 120 -6.00 18.90 13.98
N ASP A 121 -6.99 19.80 14.02
CA ASP A 121 -6.83 21.16 13.50
C ASP A 121 -5.93 22.03 14.41
N LYS A 122 -5.62 23.24 13.96
CA LYS A 122 -4.85 24.22 14.74
C LYS A 122 -5.44 24.54 16.12
N ASN A 123 -6.76 24.50 16.28
CA ASN A 123 -7.48 24.79 17.52
C ASN A 123 -7.55 23.59 18.47
N GLY A 124 -7.03 22.42 18.08
CA GLY A 124 -7.07 21.22 18.91
C GLY A 124 -8.37 20.43 18.75
N VAL A 125 -9.08 20.64 17.65
CA VAL A 125 -10.29 19.91 17.31
C VAL A 125 -9.95 18.71 16.44
N ILE A 126 -10.47 17.54 16.79
CA ILE A 126 -10.34 16.35 15.94
C ILE A 126 -11.30 16.48 14.76
N THR A 127 -10.76 16.26 13.56
CA THR A 127 -11.46 16.48 12.28
C THR A 127 -11.64 15.20 11.47
N THR A 128 -10.77 14.22 11.67
CA THR A 128 -10.84 12.92 10.99
C THR A 128 -10.23 11.85 11.86
N VAL A 129 -10.85 10.68 11.85
CA VAL A 129 -10.30 9.45 12.43
C VAL A 129 -10.48 8.33 11.41
N SER A 130 -9.38 7.71 11.03
CA SER A 130 -9.28 6.61 10.06
C SER A 130 -8.66 5.39 10.71
N GLY A 131 -9.20 4.21 10.41
CA GLY A 131 -8.82 2.93 11.02
C GLY A 131 -9.76 2.51 12.14
N LYS A 132 -9.66 1.23 12.51
CA LYS A 132 -10.41 0.57 13.58
C LYS A 132 -9.47 0.28 14.75
N VAL A 133 -10.00 0.22 15.96
CA VAL A 133 -9.28 -0.23 17.16
C VAL A 133 -9.54 -1.72 17.34
N ALA A 134 -8.48 -2.50 17.58
CA ALA A 134 -8.61 -3.88 18.02
C ALA A 134 -9.29 -3.92 19.39
N GLN A 135 -10.43 -4.60 19.49
CA GLN A 135 -11.28 -4.62 20.69
C GLN A 135 -11.11 -5.92 21.48
N ASN A 136 -11.52 -5.86 22.75
CA ASN A 136 -11.64 -7.02 23.65
C ASN A 136 -10.30 -7.73 23.92
N LEU A 137 -9.18 -7.01 23.88
CA LEU A 137 -7.84 -7.51 24.21
C LEU A 137 -7.72 -7.90 25.69
N ASP A 138 -8.35 -7.14 26.60
CA ASP A 138 -8.42 -7.45 28.04
C ASP A 138 -9.18 -8.76 28.34
N GLN A 139 -10.01 -9.23 27.40
CA GLN A 139 -10.79 -10.47 27.52
C GLN A 139 -10.08 -11.68 26.89
N GLN A 140 -8.96 -11.46 26.18
CA GLN A 140 -8.22 -12.54 25.52
C GLN A 140 -7.45 -13.36 26.55
N LEU A 141 -7.87 -14.61 26.78
CA LEU A 141 -7.22 -15.52 27.72
C LEU A 141 -5.72 -15.71 27.43
N ASN A 142 -5.36 -15.83 26.15
CA ASN A 142 -3.96 -15.96 25.74
C ASN A 142 -3.13 -14.72 26.11
N LEU A 143 -3.71 -13.52 26.24
CA LEU A 143 -2.98 -12.31 26.63
C LEU A 143 -2.79 -12.15 28.15
N THR A 144 -3.27 -13.13 28.94
CA THR A 144 -3.02 -13.22 30.39
C THR A 144 -1.77 -14.03 30.72
N ILE A 145 -1.33 -14.91 29.82
CA ILE A 145 -0.18 -15.78 30.02
C ILE A 145 1.09 -14.98 29.75
N THR A 146 1.95 -14.82 30.75
CA THR A 146 3.21 -14.07 30.66
C THR A 146 4.47 -14.94 30.69
N ASN A 147 4.31 -16.27 30.73
CA ASN A 147 5.45 -17.19 30.63
C ASN A 147 5.90 -17.29 29.17
N PHE A 148 6.70 -16.32 28.74
CA PHE A 148 7.22 -16.26 27.39
C PHE A 148 8.48 -17.09 27.23
N LEU A 149 8.64 -17.67 26.05
CA LEU A 149 9.94 -18.14 25.58
C LEU A 149 10.95 -17.00 25.64
N SER A 150 12.10 -17.26 26.25
CA SER A 150 13.23 -16.34 26.25
C SER A 150 13.77 -16.13 24.84
N LYS A 151 14.48 -15.02 24.62
CA LYS A 151 15.15 -14.73 23.34
C LYS A 151 16.05 -15.90 22.87
N ASN A 152 16.72 -16.58 23.81
CA ASN A 152 17.59 -17.72 23.50
C ASN A 152 16.79 -18.97 23.09
N GLU A 153 15.64 -19.24 23.71
CA GLU A 153 14.76 -20.35 23.32
C GLU A 153 14.16 -20.12 21.94
N VAL A 154 13.67 -18.90 21.67
CA VAL A 154 13.18 -18.49 20.34
C VAL A 154 14.27 -18.67 19.30
N LYS A 155 15.47 -18.13 19.56
CA LYS A 155 16.62 -18.25 18.66
C LYS A 155 16.98 -19.71 18.37
N SER A 156 17.05 -20.55 19.41
CA SER A 156 17.35 -21.99 19.28
C SER A 156 16.28 -22.71 18.43
N LYS A 157 15.00 -22.48 18.74
CA LYS A 157 13.88 -23.05 17.96
C LYS A 157 13.92 -22.59 16.51
N LEU A 158 14.08 -21.29 16.27
CA LEU A 158 14.16 -20.74 14.91
C LEU A 158 15.32 -21.35 14.13
N ARG A 159 16.52 -21.44 14.74
CA ARG A 159 17.71 -22.05 14.12
C ARG A 159 17.43 -23.48 13.66
N ASN A 160 16.75 -24.28 14.49
CA ASN A 160 16.37 -25.65 14.16
C ASN A 160 15.31 -25.72 13.05
N ILE A 161 14.24 -24.91 13.14
CA ILE A 161 13.13 -24.91 12.18
C ILE A 161 13.62 -24.50 10.79
N LEU A 162 14.47 -23.47 10.73
CA LEU A 162 15.03 -22.96 9.48
C LEU A 162 16.23 -23.78 8.98
N GLN A 163 16.66 -24.79 9.75
CA GLN A 163 17.82 -25.65 9.45
C GLN A 163 19.10 -24.84 9.18
N ILE A 164 19.35 -23.83 10.02
CA ILE A 164 20.55 -23.01 9.92
C ILE A 164 21.78 -23.88 10.27
N PRO A 165 22.84 -23.91 9.43
CA PRO A 165 24.04 -24.69 9.66
C PRO A 165 24.68 -24.43 11.03
N SER A 166 25.26 -25.47 11.63
CA SER A 166 25.82 -25.40 12.97
C SER A 166 27.06 -24.48 13.06
N ASP A 167 27.79 -24.32 11.96
CA ASP A 167 28.96 -23.45 11.81
C ASP A 167 28.60 -21.99 11.45
N ALA A 168 27.34 -21.69 11.14
CA ALA A 168 26.88 -20.33 10.87
C ALA A 168 26.74 -19.52 12.15
N THR A 169 27.40 -18.37 12.17
CA THR A 169 27.45 -17.41 13.28
C THR A 169 26.39 -16.34 13.08
N GLU A 170 25.67 -15.96 14.14
CA GLU A 170 24.74 -14.82 14.07
C GLU A 170 25.51 -13.52 13.88
N THR A 171 25.18 -12.78 12.83
CA THR A 171 25.71 -11.43 12.58
C THR A 171 24.67 -10.35 12.84
N GLU A 172 23.38 -10.68 12.71
CA GLU A 172 22.28 -9.79 13.04
C GLU A 172 21.10 -10.60 13.61
N PHE A 173 20.46 -10.08 14.67
CA PHE A 173 19.22 -10.64 15.18
C PHE A 173 18.41 -9.59 15.93
N SER A 174 17.33 -9.14 15.30
CA SER A 174 16.32 -8.26 15.86
C SER A 174 15.08 -9.06 16.24
N SER A 175 14.47 -8.69 17.36
CA SER A 175 13.24 -9.30 17.85
C SER A 175 12.37 -8.23 18.51
N GLU A 176 11.14 -8.07 18.05
CA GLU A 176 10.12 -7.21 18.66
C GLU A 176 8.96 -8.06 19.15
N THR A 177 8.59 -7.93 20.43
CA THR A 177 7.39 -8.58 20.97
C THR A 177 6.16 -7.75 20.62
N VAL A 178 5.13 -8.43 20.10
CA VAL A 178 3.88 -7.83 19.63
C VAL A 178 2.68 -8.62 20.13
N VAL A 179 1.52 -7.99 20.12
CA VAL A 179 0.22 -8.66 20.18
C VAL A 179 -0.22 -8.97 18.76
N TYR A 180 -0.40 -10.25 18.44
CA TYR A 180 -0.64 -10.74 17.09
C TYR A 180 -2.00 -11.41 16.99
N LYS A 181 -2.79 -11.06 15.96
CA LYS A 181 -4.08 -11.69 15.66
C LYS A 181 -3.85 -12.97 14.85
N LYS A 182 -4.21 -14.12 15.41
CA LYS A 182 -4.17 -15.41 14.70
C LYS A 182 -5.32 -15.50 13.68
N LYS A 183 -5.22 -16.48 12.76
CA LYS A 183 -6.22 -16.72 11.71
C LYS A 183 -7.61 -17.03 12.28
N ASP A 184 -7.68 -17.66 13.44
CA ASP A 184 -8.92 -17.99 14.17
C ASP A 184 -9.56 -16.76 14.86
N GLY A 185 -8.93 -15.59 14.77
CA GLY A 185 -9.41 -14.34 15.35
C GLY A 185 -8.93 -14.05 16.77
N HIS A 186 -8.32 -15.02 17.46
CA HIS A 186 -7.77 -14.80 18.81
C HIS A 186 -6.44 -14.06 18.75
N TYR A 187 -6.11 -13.34 19.82
CA TYR A 187 -4.82 -12.67 19.96
C TYR A 187 -3.85 -13.48 20.81
N THR A 188 -2.57 -13.43 20.47
CA THR A 188 -1.46 -14.03 21.22
C THR A 188 -0.31 -13.03 21.38
N TYR A 189 0.63 -13.30 22.29
CA TYR A 189 1.93 -12.66 22.24
C TYR A 189 2.80 -13.40 21.23
N ALA A 190 3.35 -12.66 20.27
CA ALA A 190 4.28 -13.19 19.29
C ALA A 190 5.55 -12.33 19.26
N THR A 191 6.60 -12.84 18.66
CA THR A 191 7.79 -12.08 18.34
C THR A 191 7.97 -12.02 16.83
N VAL A 192 8.17 -10.80 16.32
CA VAL A 192 8.58 -10.53 14.95
C VAL A 192 10.10 -10.52 14.95
N LEU A 193 10.69 -11.35 14.08
CA LEU A 193 12.11 -11.62 14.03
C LEU A 193 12.66 -11.19 12.68
N THR A 194 13.84 -10.59 12.70
CA THR A 194 14.71 -10.39 11.53
C THR A 194 16.07 -10.93 11.91
N PHE A 195 16.67 -11.78 11.07
CA PHE A 195 17.92 -12.45 11.40
C PHE A 195 18.87 -12.49 10.21
N THR A 196 20.17 -12.54 10.51
CA THR A 196 21.26 -12.85 9.59
C THR A 196 22.26 -13.77 10.30
N TYR A 197 22.56 -14.90 9.68
CA TYR A 197 23.58 -15.85 10.06
C TYR A 197 24.61 -15.98 8.94
N GLU A 198 25.85 -16.32 9.27
CA GLU A 198 26.94 -16.30 8.31
C GLU A 198 28.00 -17.34 8.68
N ASN A 199 28.41 -18.17 7.72
CA ASN A 199 29.59 -19.03 7.82
C ASN A 199 30.59 -18.68 6.71
N ASN A 200 31.61 -19.51 6.47
CA ASN A 200 32.59 -19.28 5.41
C ASN A 200 32.01 -19.42 4.00
N GLU A 201 30.91 -20.14 3.84
CA GLU A 201 30.33 -20.50 2.55
C GLU A 201 29.14 -19.63 2.18
N GLN A 202 28.36 -19.15 3.15
CA GLN A 202 27.07 -18.51 2.92
C GLN A 202 26.66 -17.51 4.02
N VAL A 203 25.76 -16.61 3.63
CA VAL A 203 25.00 -15.67 4.46
C VAL A 203 23.53 -16.08 4.36
N ILE A 204 22.86 -16.26 5.49
CA ILE A 204 21.47 -16.69 5.60
C ILE A 204 20.68 -15.62 6.34
N ASN A 205 19.70 -14.99 5.70
CA ASN A 205 18.87 -13.97 6.32
C ASN A 205 17.37 -14.25 6.13
N GLY A 206 16.52 -13.51 6.82
CA GLY A 206 15.07 -13.64 6.66
C GLY A 206 14.29 -13.04 7.82
N ASN A 207 12.99 -13.30 7.80
CA ASN A 207 12.06 -12.84 8.82
C ASN A 207 11.17 -13.99 9.32
N ALA A 208 10.68 -13.88 10.55
CA ALA A 208 9.72 -14.83 11.08
C ALA A 208 8.78 -14.19 12.10
N ILE A 209 7.62 -14.79 12.30
CA ILE A 209 6.72 -14.47 13.41
C ILE A 209 6.50 -15.76 14.18
N MET A 210 6.83 -15.75 15.46
CA MET A 210 6.71 -16.92 16.34
C MET A 210 5.84 -16.59 17.54
N ASP A 211 4.89 -17.47 17.85
CA ASP A 211 4.09 -17.41 19.07
C ASP A 211 5.01 -17.62 20.30
N LEU A 212 5.02 -16.66 21.23
CA LEU A 212 5.94 -16.65 22.37
C LEU A 212 5.55 -17.63 23.47
N GLN A 213 4.37 -18.24 23.42
CA GLN A 213 3.90 -19.18 24.44
C GLN A 213 4.16 -20.62 24.00
N THR A 214 3.86 -20.91 22.75
CA THR A 214 3.93 -22.27 22.18
C THR A 214 5.23 -22.51 21.42
N GLY A 215 5.85 -21.44 20.89
CA GLY A 215 6.94 -21.54 19.91
C GLY A 215 6.48 -21.99 18.53
N GLU A 216 5.17 -21.95 18.26
CA GLU A 216 4.60 -22.14 16.93
C GLU A 216 5.09 -21.04 15.98
N VAL A 217 5.52 -21.43 14.78
CA VAL A 217 5.86 -20.46 13.72
C VAL A 217 4.58 -20.06 12.99
N LEU A 218 4.21 -18.79 13.15
CA LEU A 218 3.03 -18.19 12.53
C LEU A 218 3.35 -17.66 11.12
N PHE A 219 4.62 -17.36 10.86
CA PHE A 219 5.15 -16.94 9.57
C PHE A 219 6.66 -17.16 9.52
N GLN A 220 7.22 -17.50 8.36
CA GLN A 220 8.66 -17.50 8.14
C GLN A 220 9.00 -17.27 6.66
N GLU A 221 10.16 -16.66 6.45
CA GLU A 221 10.86 -16.59 5.18
C GLU A 221 12.37 -16.72 5.46
N LYS A 222 13.10 -17.29 4.50
CA LYS A 222 14.53 -17.56 4.63
C LYS A 222 15.19 -17.38 3.28
N PHE A 223 16.38 -16.80 3.28
CA PHE A 223 17.18 -16.50 2.10
C PHE A 223 18.62 -16.90 2.34
N ILE A 224 19.29 -17.39 1.31
CA ILE A 224 20.68 -17.85 1.36
C ILE A 224 21.45 -17.23 0.21
N LYS A 225 22.63 -16.70 0.53
CA LYS A 225 23.58 -16.11 -0.40
C LYS A 225 24.95 -16.75 -0.17
N ASN A 226 25.56 -17.35 -1.19
CA ASN A 226 26.92 -17.86 -1.06
C ASN A 226 27.93 -16.73 -1.06
N LYS A 227 28.98 -16.90 -0.26
CA LYS A 227 30.21 -16.12 -0.35
C LYS A 227 31.06 -16.79 -1.41
N GLU A 228 31.29 -16.11 -2.53
CA GLU A 228 32.18 -16.66 -3.54
C GLU A 228 33.56 -17.01 -2.97
N ASN A 229 34.08 -18.21 -3.30
CA ASN A 229 35.50 -18.57 -3.09
C ASN A 229 36.43 -17.88 -4.11
N LYS A 230 35.93 -16.93 -4.90
CA LYS A 230 36.77 -16.13 -5.80
C LYS A 230 37.22 -14.89 -5.07
N THR A 231 38.49 -14.58 -5.26
CA THR A 231 39.15 -13.32 -4.91
C THR A 231 38.51 -12.17 -5.71
N ILE A 232 37.24 -11.86 -5.47
CA ILE A 232 36.67 -10.58 -5.89
C ILE A 232 37.32 -9.58 -4.95
N ASN A 233 38.39 -8.93 -5.43
CA ASN A 233 38.79 -7.63 -4.89
C ASN A 233 37.50 -6.87 -4.63
N GLN A 234 37.22 -6.46 -3.39
CA GLN A 234 36.08 -5.59 -3.10
C GLN A 234 36.19 -4.36 -4.00
N VAL A 235 35.59 -4.42 -5.20
CA VAL A 235 35.56 -3.32 -6.12
C VAL A 235 34.56 -2.40 -5.47
N THR A 236 35.07 -1.33 -4.84
CA THR A 236 34.23 -0.26 -4.34
C THR A 236 33.29 0.13 -5.47
N ALA A 237 31.98 0.00 -5.27
CA ALA A 237 30.99 0.33 -6.29
C ALA A 237 31.31 1.75 -6.82
N PRO A 238 31.43 1.94 -8.15
CA PRO A 238 31.90 3.21 -8.67
C PRO A 238 30.90 4.30 -8.33
N LYS A 239 31.42 5.50 -8.11
CA LYS A 239 30.56 6.67 -7.93
C LYS A 239 29.88 6.96 -9.26
N LEU A 240 28.55 7.01 -9.25
CA LEU A 240 27.75 7.28 -10.44
C LEU A 240 27.59 8.79 -10.65
N SER A 241 27.78 9.24 -11.88
CA SER A 241 27.56 10.61 -12.30
C SER A 241 26.06 10.91 -12.41
N PRO A 242 25.56 12.04 -11.87
CA PRO A 242 24.17 12.47 -12.04
C PRO A 242 23.91 13.09 -13.42
N ALA A 243 24.92 13.19 -14.30
CA ALA A 243 24.73 13.67 -15.65
C ALA A 243 23.75 12.77 -16.41
N LYS A 244 22.81 13.38 -17.12
CA LYS A 244 21.79 12.65 -17.88
C LYS A 244 22.42 12.01 -19.11
N GLU A 245 22.66 10.70 -19.04
CA GLU A 245 23.10 9.88 -20.15
C GLU A 245 21.91 9.07 -20.68
N GLN A 246 21.87 8.81 -21.98
CA GLN A 246 20.82 8.00 -22.60
C GLN A 246 21.38 6.65 -23.03
N GLY A 247 20.70 5.59 -22.59
CA GLY A 247 20.96 4.22 -22.98
C GLY A 247 19.94 3.69 -23.97
N THR A 248 20.34 2.64 -24.69
CA THR A 248 19.48 1.94 -25.65
C THR A 248 19.52 0.44 -25.37
N GLY A 249 18.45 -0.26 -25.69
CA GLY A 249 18.40 -1.73 -25.67
C GLY A 249 17.24 -2.26 -26.50
N LYS A 250 17.16 -3.58 -26.64
CA LYS A 250 16.02 -4.27 -27.24
C LYS A 250 15.35 -5.11 -26.17
N ASN A 251 14.06 -4.89 -25.90
CA ASN A 251 13.34 -5.64 -24.85
C ASN A 251 12.93 -7.04 -25.33
N ALA A 252 12.35 -7.86 -24.44
CA ALA A 252 11.95 -9.23 -24.78
C ALA A 252 10.79 -9.31 -25.79
N LEU A 253 9.99 -8.24 -25.92
CA LEU A 253 8.97 -8.05 -26.96
C LEU A 253 9.56 -7.61 -28.31
N GLN A 254 10.89 -7.58 -28.44
CA GLN A 254 11.65 -7.21 -29.65
C GLN A 254 11.56 -5.73 -30.03
N GLU A 255 11.15 -4.86 -29.11
CA GLU A 255 11.06 -3.43 -29.32
C GLU A 255 12.38 -2.73 -28.94
N ASN A 256 12.78 -1.73 -29.72
CA ASN A 256 13.90 -0.87 -29.34
C ASN A 256 13.43 0.15 -28.29
N VAL A 257 14.11 0.18 -27.14
CA VAL A 257 13.75 1.03 -26.02
C VAL A 257 14.88 2.01 -25.67
N LEU A 258 14.46 3.20 -25.23
CA LEU A 258 15.34 4.25 -24.72
C LEU A 258 15.06 4.48 -23.25
N PHE A 259 16.12 4.58 -22.45
CA PHE A 259 16.04 4.85 -21.02
C PHE A 259 17.25 5.68 -20.58
N ASN A 260 17.16 6.30 -19.40
CA ASN A 260 18.30 7.02 -18.85
C ASN A 260 19.25 6.02 -18.18
N ILE A 261 20.54 6.34 -18.17
CA ILE A 261 21.60 5.56 -17.54
C ILE A 261 22.54 6.51 -16.78
N ALA A 262 23.45 5.96 -15.98
CA ALA A 262 24.47 6.73 -15.29
C ALA A 262 25.86 6.24 -15.68
N LYS A 263 26.83 7.15 -15.78
CA LYS A 263 28.23 6.82 -16.03
C LYS A 263 28.99 6.70 -14.72
N GLY A 264 29.72 5.60 -14.52
CA GLY A 264 30.58 5.37 -13.37
C GLY A 264 31.93 6.07 -13.50
N THR A 265 32.60 6.31 -12.37
CA THR A 265 33.99 6.81 -12.34
C THR A 265 35.00 5.86 -12.97
N ASP A 266 34.62 4.60 -13.17
CA ASP A 266 35.39 3.57 -13.88
C ASP A 266 35.21 3.64 -15.41
N GLY A 267 34.41 4.58 -15.92
CA GLY A 267 34.16 4.80 -17.33
C GLY A 267 33.03 3.96 -17.93
N LYS A 268 32.46 3.01 -17.18
CA LYS A 268 31.32 2.19 -17.62
C LYS A 268 30.00 2.92 -17.51
N PHE A 269 29.00 2.44 -18.21
CA PHE A 269 27.61 2.83 -18.07
C PHE A 269 26.85 1.83 -17.20
N TYR A 270 25.92 2.30 -16.40
CA TYR A 270 25.13 1.51 -15.46
C TYR A 270 23.64 1.69 -15.72
N LEU A 271 22.85 0.63 -15.56
CA LEU A 271 21.38 0.71 -15.51
C LEU A 271 20.93 1.35 -14.20
N ALA A 272 21.22 2.63 -14.09
CA ALA A 272 20.85 3.50 -12.99
C ALA A 272 20.35 4.83 -13.57
N ASP A 273 19.12 5.23 -13.26
CA ASP A 273 18.57 6.53 -13.64
C ASP A 273 18.46 7.43 -12.42
N LEU A 274 19.39 8.39 -12.33
CA LEU A 274 19.48 9.34 -11.22
C LEU A 274 18.61 10.60 -11.44
N SER A 275 17.85 10.67 -12.54
CA SER A 275 16.93 11.80 -12.82
C SER A 275 15.55 11.64 -12.17
N ARG A 276 15.27 10.47 -11.58
CA ARG A 276 13.99 10.11 -10.94
C ARG A 276 14.20 9.78 -9.47
N GLY A 277 13.73 10.66 -8.59
CA GLY A 277 13.83 10.50 -7.14
C GLY A 277 15.27 10.26 -6.67
N ASN A 278 15.44 9.34 -5.72
CA ASN A 278 16.75 8.85 -5.28
C ASN A 278 17.33 7.74 -6.19
N GLY A 279 16.80 7.62 -7.40
CA GLY A 279 17.28 6.78 -8.48
C GLY A 279 16.49 5.48 -8.68
N ILE A 280 16.48 5.01 -9.92
CA ILE A 280 16.03 3.67 -10.34
C ILE A 280 17.26 2.84 -10.66
N TYR A 281 17.38 1.64 -10.11
CA TYR A 281 18.55 0.77 -10.27
C TYR A 281 18.13 -0.65 -10.64
N ILE A 282 18.72 -1.17 -11.72
CA ILE A 282 18.46 -2.54 -12.21
C ILE A 282 19.68 -3.42 -11.99
N TYR A 283 19.48 -4.52 -11.28
CA TYR A 283 20.51 -5.48 -10.92
C TYR A 283 20.30 -6.80 -11.65
N ASN A 284 21.38 -7.54 -11.86
CA ASN A 284 21.36 -8.92 -12.30
C ASN A 284 21.46 -9.81 -11.04
N ALA A 285 20.40 -10.57 -10.74
CA ALA A 285 20.39 -11.52 -9.63
C ALA A 285 21.18 -12.80 -9.94
N ASP A 286 21.57 -13.04 -11.19
CA ASP A 286 22.32 -14.20 -11.66
C ASP A 286 21.67 -15.53 -11.26
N TYR A 287 20.34 -15.54 -11.34
CA TYR A 287 19.46 -16.63 -10.90
C TYR A 287 19.76 -17.11 -9.49
N ALA A 288 19.94 -16.13 -8.60
CA ALA A 288 19.94 -16.36 -7.17
C ALA A 288 18.57 -16.84 -6.71
N ASP A 289 18.57 -17.97 -6.01
CA ASP A 289 17.36 -18.59 -5.49
C ASP A 289 16.70 -17.71 -4.41
N SER A 290 15.45 -17.33 -4.63
CA SER A 290 14.64 -16.52 -3.71
C SER A 290 14.23 -17.23 -2.43
N LEU A 291 14.33 -18.56 -2.32
CA LEU A 291 14.06 -19.27 -1.07
C LEU A 291 15.34 -19.64 -0.29
N GLY A 292 16.47 -19.25 -0.87
CA GLY A 292 17.78 -19.66 -0.41
C GLY A 292 18.22 -21.01 -1.00
N GLY A 293 19.44 -21.00 -1.51
CA GLY A 293 20.21 -22.12 -2.02
C GLY A 293 21.59 -21.63 -2.44
N ASP A 294 22.39 -22.47 -3.09
CA ASP A 294 23.76 -22.16 -3.51
C ASP A 294 23.81 -21.08 -4.63
N SER A 295 23.59 -19.80 -4.30
CA SER A 295 23.67 -18.68 -5.25
C SER A 295 24.91 -17.83 -5.06
N GLN A 296 25.62 -17.49 -6.13
CA GLN A 296 26.91 -16.77 -6.07
C GLN A 296 26.78 -15.33 -5.55
N ALA A 297 25.62 -14.67 -5.69
CA ALA A 297 25.47 -13.23 -5.45
C ALA A 297 24.35 -12.79 -4.47
N GLY A 298 23.27 -13.56 -4.31
CA GLY A 298 22.05 -13.16 -3.59
C GLY A 298 21.39 -11.88 -4.13
N TYR A 299 20.27 -11.45 -3.54
CA TYR A 299 19.61 -10.18 -3.92
C TYR A 299 20.26 -8.95 -3.24
N PRO A 300 20.28 -7.76 -3.88
CA PRO A 300 19.76 -7.46 -5.21
C PRO A 300 20.60 -8.01 -6.37
N GLY A 301 21.80 -8.54 -6.10
CA GLY A 301 22.73 -9.01 -7.12
C GLY A 301 23.73 -7.93 -7.53
N THR A 302 24.19 -7.98 -8.78
CA THR A 302 25.20 -7.04 -9.31
C THR A 302 24.54 -5.95 -10.15
N LEU A 303 24.87 -4.68 -9.89
CA LEU A 303 24.33 -3.56 -10.68
C LEU A 303 24.77 -3.70 -12.15
N ILE A 304 23.81 -3.75 -13.07
CA ILE A 304 24.09 -4.04 -14.48
C ILE A 304 24.89 -2.91 -15.10
N SER A 305 25.97 -3.26 -15.80
CA SER A 305 26.88 -2.31 -16.45
C SER A 305 27.29 -2.74 -17.85
N SER A 306 27.68 -1.77 -18.67
CA SER A 306 28.15 -1.95 -20.05
C SER A 306 29.30 -0.98 -20.35
N ASN A 307 30.21 -1.37 -21.24
CA ASN A 307 31.26 -0.47 -21.75
C ASN A 307 30.72 0.53 -22.77
N THR A 308 29.48 0.34 -23.25
CA THR A 308 28.80 1.23 -24.20
C THR A 308 27.46 1.68 -23.62
N SER A 309 26.82 2.67 -24.22
CA SER A 309 25.46 3.08 -23.84
C SER A 309 24.38 2.09 -24.34
N SER A 310 24.76 1.03 -25.05
CA SER A 310 23.85 -0.03 -25.47
C SER A 310 23.92 -1.22 -24.51
N PHE A 311 22.76 -1.72 -24.10
CA PHE A 311 22.59 -2.87 -23.22
C PHE A 311 21.94 -4.02 -24.00
N ALA A 312 22.60 -5.18 -24.01
CA ALA A 312 22.18 -6.36 -24.76
C ALA A 312 21.19 -7.26 -24.01
N ASP A 313 21.20 -7.17 -22.69
CA ASP A 313 20.27 -7.84 -21.79
C ASP A 313 18.85 -7.29 -22.01
N LYS A 314 17.99 -8.12 -22.59
CA LYS A 314 16.65 -7.73 -23.04
C LYS A 314 15.69 -7.59 -21.86
N GLU A 315 15.89 -8.41 -20.83
CA GLU A 315 15.16 -8.38 -19.57
C GLU A 315 15.42 -7.05 -18.86
N ALA A 316 16.68 -6.72 -18.65
CA ALA A 316 17.08 -5.50 -17.96
C ALA A 316 16.67 -4.23 -18.72
N ALA A 317 16.79 -4.24 -20.07
CA ALA A 317 16.32 -3.14 -20.91
C ALA A 317 14.80 -2.93 -20.78
N GLY A 318 14.03 -4.02 -20.74
CA GLY A 318 12.58 -4.01 -20.53
C GLY A 318 12.20 -3.40 -19.18
N VAL A 319 12.74 -3.94 -18.08
CA VAL A 319 12.45 -3.44 -16.72
C VAL A 319 12.85 -1.97 -16.59
N MET A 320 14.03 -1.57 -17.07
CA MET A 320 14.48 -0.19 -16.96
C MET A 320 13.54 0.80 -17.66
N LYS A 321 13.05 0.43 -18.85
CA LYS A 321 12.08 1.23 -19.59
C LYS A 321 10.74 1.29 -18.85
N ASN A 322 10.24 0.15 -18.38
CA ASN A 322 8.96 0.10 -17.69
C ASN A 322 9.00 0.88 -16.37
N MET A 323 10.03 0.70 -15.54
CA MET A 323 10.21 1.44 -14.29
C MET A 323 10.27 2.95 -14.49
N SER A 324 10.92 3.40 -15.57
CA SER A 324 10.93 4.83 -15.95
C SER A 324 9.52 5.36 -16.23
N ASN A 325 8.69 4.60 -16.96
CA ASN A 325 7.32 5.00 -17.27
C ASN A 325 6.40 4.94 -16.04
N ILE A 326 6.55 3.90 -15.21
CA ILE A 326 5.78 3.68 -13.98
C ILE A 326 6.04 4.82 -12.98
N TYR A 327 7.30 5.14 -12.71
CA TYR A 327 7.66 6.26 -11.84
C TYR A 327 7.06 7.58 -12.37
N ASP A 328 7.15 7.82 -13.68
CA ASP A 328 6.60 9.03 -14.29
C ASP A 328 5.07 9.11 -14.17
N TYR A 329 4.36 8.00 -14.31
CA TYR A 329 2.91 7.94 -14.15
C TYR A 329 2.51 8.35 -12.73
N PHE A 330 3.06 7.70 -11.70
CA PHE A 330 2.75 8.02 -10.31
C PHE A 330 3.13 9.47 -9.96
N LYS A 331 4.26 9.96 -10.47
CA LYS A 331 4.65 11.34 -10.22
C LYS A 331 3.72 12.35 -10.92
N LYS A 332 3.34 12.11 -12.18
CA LYS A 332 2.56 13.07 -12.99
C LYS A 332 1.07 13.04 -12.68
N GLU A 333 0.47 11.86 -12.62
CA GLU A 333 -0.98 11.70 -12.44
C GLU A 333 -1.42 11.83 -10.98
N HIS A 334 -0.51 11.49 -10.05
CA HIS A 334 -0.84 11.30 -8.63
C HIS A 334 -0.02 12.17 -7.68
N ASN A 335 0.97 12.91 -8.20
CA ASN A 335 1.96 13.65 -7.39
C ASN A 335 2.63 12.77 -6.32
N LEU A 336 2.75 11.46 -6.60
CA LEU A 336 3.36 10.49 -5.72
C LEU A 336 4.84 10.35 -6.07
N LYS A 337 5.72 10.72 -5.12
CA LYS A 337 7.17 10.66 -5.29
C LYS A 337 7.69 9.25 -5.02
N SER A 338 7.98 8.48 -6.07
CA SER A 338 8.27 7.04 -5.98
C SER A 338 7.07 6.26 -5.43
N TYR A 339 7.28 5.12 -4.77
CA TYR A 339 6.21 4.29 -4.22
C TYR A 339 5.70 4.75 -2.83
N ASP A 340 6.46 5.55 -2.09
CA ASP A 340 6.16 5.89 -0.68
C ASP A 340 5.96 7.38 -0.38
N ASN A 341 5.97 8.20 -1.44
CA ASN A 341 5.95 9.66 -1.40
C ASN A 341 7.21 10.32 -0.77
N LYS A 342 8.35 9.62 -0.76
CA LYS A 342 9.61 10.12 -0.18
C LYS A 342 10.77 10.11 -1.18
N ASP A 343 10.46 10.00 -2.48
CA ASP A 343 11.46 9.84 -3.53
C ASP A 343 12.37 8.62 -3.29
N SER A 344 11.88 7.59 -2.57
CA SER A 344 12.66 6.40 -2.25
C SER A 344 13.25 5.73 -3.48
N LYS A 345 14.45 5.18 -3.32
CA LYS A 345 15.17 4.46 -4.38
C LYS A 345 14.31 3.29 -4.86
N VAL A 346 14.22 3.13 -6.17
CA VAL A 346 13.57 1.99 -6.82
C VAL A 346 14.65 0.98 -7.17
N ILE A 347 14.53 -0.24 -6.65
CA ILE A 347 15.45 -1.35 -6.91
C ILE A 347 14.66 -2.46 -7.58
N ALA A 348 15.17 -2.95 -8.69
CA ALA A 348 14.66 -4.14 -9.35
C ALA A 348 15.82 -5.08 -9.72
N SER A 349 15.57 -6.39 -9.65
CA SER A 349 16.49 -7.40 -10.14
C SER A 349 15.82 -8.23 -11.24
N VAL A 350 16.55 -8.43 -12.33
CA VAL A 350 16.21 -9.40 -13.38
C VAL A 350 16.99 -10.69 -13.16
N HIS A 351 16.63 -11.75 -13.89
CA HIS A 351 17.19 -13.08 -13.72
C HIS A 351 16.98 -13.58 -12.28
N GLY A 352 15.80 -13.29 -11.72
CA GLY A 352 15.36 -13.90 -10.47
C GLY A 352 14.99 -15.36 -10.67
N PHE A 353 15.03 -16.15 -9.61
CA PHE A 353 14.75 -17.58 -9.67
C PHE A 353 14.20 -18.09 -8.34
N ASP A 354 13.21 -18.98 -8.41
CA ASP A 354 12.73 -19.80 -7.28
C ASP A 354 12.78 -21.28 -7.69
N SER A 355 13.60 -22.09 -7.00
CA SER A 355 13.75 -23.50 -7.35
C SER A 355 12.51 -24.35 -7.08
N THR A 356 11.57 -23.88 -6.26
CA THR A 356 10.33 -24.62 -5.96
C THR A 356 9.23 -24.42 -7.00
N GLU A 357 9.35 -23.38 -7.82
CA GLU A 357 8.35 -23.03 -8.84
C GLU A 357 8.75 -23.46 -10.26
N VAL A 358 9.93 -24.07 -10.42
CA VAL A 358 10.45 -24.53 -11.72
C VAL A 358 10.71 -26.03 -11.70
N SER A 359 9.80 -26.80 -12.32
CA SER A 359 9.81 -28.26 -12.26
C SER A 359 10.87 -28.94 -13.15
N ASP A 360 11.38 -28.26 -14.18
CA ASP A 360 12.39 -28.79 -15.10
C ASP A 360 13.84 -28.41 -14.71
N GLY A 361 14.00 -27.59 -13.67
CA GLY A 361 15.29 -27.08 -13.20
C GLY A 361 15.95 -26.04 -14.12
N VAL A 362 15.28 -25.59 -15.18
CA VAL A 362 15.79 -24.58 -16.12
C VAL A 362 15.42 -23.20 -15.61
N LYS A 363 16.37 -22.48 -15.02
CA LYS A 363 16.12 -21.23 -14.29
C LYS A 363 15.44 -20.14 -15.14
N GLU A 364 15.77 -20.11 -16.43
CA GLU A 364 15.18 -19.24 -17.45
C GLU A 364 13.66 -19.43 -17.60
N ASN A 365 13.12 -20.57 -17.18
CA ASN A 365 11.70 -20.89 -17.27
C ASN A 365 10.90 -20.41 -16.06
N TYR A 366 11.50 -19.68 -15.11
CA TYR A 366 10.80 -19.14 -13.95
C TYR A 366 9.78 -18.05 -14.35
N VAL A 367 8.49 -18.40 -14.39
CA VAL A 367 7.39 -17.52 -14.78
C VAL A 367 6.77 -16.83 -13.56
N ASN A 368 7.57 -16.04 -12.84
CA ASN A 368 7.04 -15.26 -11.72
C ASN A 368 7.83 -13.96 -11.47
N ALA A 369 7.17 -12.99 -10.84
CA ALA A 369 7.73 -11.74 -10.40
C ALA A 369 7.12 -11.38 -9.04
N PHE A 370 7.85 -10.61 -8.23
CA PHE A 370 7.34 -10.20 -6.92
C PHE A 370 7.96 -8.89 -6.43
N TRP A 371 7.19 -8.15 -5.63
CA TRP A 371 7.68 -7.12 -4.71
C TRP A 371 8.01 -7.71 -3.35
N HIS A 372 9.25 -7.53 -2.90
CA HIS A 372 9.66 -7.89 -1.56
C HIS A 372 9.65 -6.66 -0.63
N PRO A 373 8.69 -6.54 0.33
CA PRO A 373 8.59 -5.38 1.20
C PRO A 373 9.77 -5.22 2.16
N GLY A 374 10.32 -6.34 2.67
CA GLY A 374 11.53 -6.35 3.50
C GLY A 374 12.78 -5.79 2.80
N TRP A 375 12.99 -6.15 1.53
CA TRP A 375 14.13 -5.66 0.74
C TRP A 375 13.87 -4.30 0.07
N ASN A 376 12.60 -3.89 0.00
CA ASN A 376 12.14 -2.76 -0.80
C ASN A 376 12.59 -2.88 -2.27
N GLN A 377 12.38 -4.07 -2.85
CA GLN A 377 12.93 -4.46 -4.14
C GLN A 377 11.93 -5.31 -4.92
N MET A 378 11.88 -5.11 -6.24
CA MET A 378 11.18 -6.00 -7.17
C MET A 378 12.14 -7.05 -7.74
N VAL A 379 11.64 -8.24 -7.99
CA VAL A 379 12.38 -9.35 -8.59
C VAL A 379 11.57 -9.89 -9.76
N PHE A 380 12.23 -10.12 -10.88
CA PHE A 380 11.62 -10.62 -12.10
C PHE A 380 12.35 -11.87 -12.58
N GLY A 381 11.60 -12.95 -12.77
CA GLY A 381 12.05 -14.13 -13.51
C GLY A 381 12.07 -13.90 -15.02
N ASP A 382 12.75 -14.81 -15.70
CA ASP A 382 12.96 -14.77 -17.15
C ASP A 382 11.90 -15.53 -17.95
N GLY A 383 10.93 -16.12 -17.27
CA GLY A 383 9.92 -16.98 -17.87
C GLY A 383 9.27 -16.37 -19.12
N LEU A 384 8.78 -17.26 -19.99
CA LEU A 384 8.17 -16.89 -21.27
C LEU A 384 9.14 -16.14 -22.20
N ASN A 385 10.41 -16.56 -22.20
CA ASN A 385 11.50 -15.99 -23.02
C ASN A 385 11.75 -14.50 -22.73
N GLY A 386 11.69 -14.13 -21.46
CA GLY A 386 11.95 -12.80 -20.92
C GLY A 386 10.73 -11.89 -20.93
N LYS A 387 9.59 -12.31 -21.49
CA LYS A 387 8.45 -11.40 -21.73
C LYS A 387 7.86 -10.82 -20.45
N LEU A 388 7.98 -11.51 -19.32
CA LEU A 388 7.52 -11.04 -18.00
C LEU A 388 8.10 -9.65 -17.66
N THR A 389 9.39 -9.45 -17.93
CA THR A 389 10.12 -8.19 -17.67
C THR A 389 9.73 -7.05 -18.61
N SER A 390 9.11 -7.38 -19.74
CA SER A 390 8.72 -6.44 -20.78
C SER A 390 7.21 -6.17 -20.79
N ALA A 391 6.41 -7.03 -20.15
CA ALA A 391 4.99 -6.81 -19.89
C ALA A 391 4.82 -5.65 -18.90
N LEU A 392 4.32 -4.53 -19.41
CA LEU A 392 4.25 -3.28 -18.66
C LEU A 392 3.31 -3.40 -17.47
N ASP A 393 2.13 -3.98 -17.68
CA ASP A 393 1.14 -4.29 -16.66
C ASP A 393 1.70 -5.16 -15.52
N VAL A 394 2.48 -6.21 -15.82
CA VAL A 394 3.15 -7.05 -14.80
C VAL A 394 4.18 -6.25 -14.02
N THR A 395 5.08 -5.54 -14.69
CA THR A 395 6.07 -4.70 -13.97
C THR A 395 5.42 -3.57 -13.15
N ALA A 396 4.28 -3.06 -13.60
CA ALA A 396 3.49 -2.06 -12.91
C ALA A 396 2.66 -2.64 -11.75
N HIS A 397 2.24 -3.90 -11.84
CA HIS A 397 1.62 -4.66 -10.75
C HIS A 397 2.60 -4.79 -9.58
N GLU A 398 3.85 -5.20 -9.83
CA GLU A 398 4.87 -5.27 -8.76
C GLU A 398 5.13 -3.91 -8.10
N PHE A 399 5.18 -2.84 -8.89
CA PHE A 399 5.29 -1.50 -8.33
C PHE A 399 4.03 -1.08 -7.57
N GLY A 400 2.85 -1.60 -7.97
CA GLY A 400 1.59 -1.43 -7.28
C GLY A 400 1.62 -1.96 -5.85
N HIS A 401 2.25 -3.11 -5.61
CA HIS A 401 2.51 -3.61 -4.24
C HIS A 401 3.40 -2.66 -3.43
N ALA A 402 4.46 -2.14 -4.06
CA ALA A 402 5.33 -1.15 -3.42
C ALA A 402 4.55 0.12 -3.02
N VAL A 403 3.65 0.57 -3.91
CA VAL A 403 2.75 1.71 -3.66
C VAL A 403 1.81 1.39 -2.50
N PHE A 404 1.18 0.21 -2.50
CA PHE A 404 0.30 -0.20 -1.41
C PHE A 404 1.02 -0.19 -0.06
N SER A 405 2.19 -0.85 0.04
CA SER A 405 3.02 -0.85 1.25
C SER A 405 3.45 0.57 1.65
N GLY A 406 3.80 1.40 0.67
CA GLY A 406 4.27 2.77 0.86
C GLY A 406 3.18 3.74 1.34
N THR A 407 1.95 3.65 0.83
CA THR A 407 0.84 4.53 1.18
C THR A 407 0.14 4.11 2.47
N THR A 408 -0.09 2.80 2.65
CA THR A 408 -0.67 2.24 3.88
C THR A 408 0.30 2.25 5.05
N LYS A 409 1.58 2.60 4.81
CA LYS A 409 2.72 2.50 5.75
C LYS A 409 2.85 1.10 6.35
N ASN A 410 2.41 0.09 5.61
CA ASN A 410 2.43 -1.29 6.03
C ASN A 410 3.81 -1.92 5.80
N LYS A 411 4.78 -1.53 6.64
CA LYS A 411 6.15 -2.09 6.65
C LYS A 411 6.27 -3.31 7.54
N ILE A 412 5.28 -4.19 7.48
CA ILE A 412 5.27 -5.40 8.30
C ILE A 412 5.73 -6.58 7.46
N VAL A 413 6.25 -7.59 8.16
CA VAL A 413 6.74 -8.83 7.55
C VAL A 413 5.64 -9.65 6.87
N ARG A 414 4.38 -9.58 7.35
CA ARG A 414 3.23 -10.31 6.82
C ARG A 414 1.95 -9.51 6.98
N TYR A 415 1.13 -9.40 5.93
CA TYR A 415 -0.17 -8.72 6.02
C TYR A 415 -1.05 -9.22 7.18
N PRO A 416 -1.82 -8.32 7.83
CA PRO A 416 -2.54 -8.64 9.06
C PRO A 416 -3.78 -9.52 8.81
N SER A 417 -4.28 -9.59 7.57
CA SER A 417 -5.47 -10.36 7.21
C SER A 417 -5.46 -10.82 5.74
N ALA A 418 -6.32 -11.79 5.41
CA ALA A 418 -6.57 -12.22 4.03
C ALA A 418 -7.22 -11.11 3.19
N GLU A 419 -8.09 -10.28 3.78
CA GLU A 419 -8.67 -9.11 3.10
C GLU A 419 -7.59 -8.13 2.65
N THR A 420 -6.64 -7.79 3.54
CA THR A 420 -5.54 -6.89 3.21
C THR A 420 -4.68 -7.46 2.07
N SER A 421 -4.47 -8.78 2.03
CA SER A 421 -3.74 -9.45 0.95
C SER A 421 -4.49 -9.33 -0.38
N ALA A 422 -5.80 -9.62 -0.40
CA ALA A 422 -6.64 -9.50 -1.58
C ALA A 422 -6.72 -8.06 -2.11
N LEU A 423 -6.80 -7.08 -1.20
CA LEU A 423 -6.75 -5.66 -1.54
C LEU A 423 -5.44 -5.26 -2.19
N ASN A 424 -4.31 -5.74 -1.66
CA ASN A 424 -3.00 -5.47 -2.25
C ASN A 424 -2.91 -6.01 -3.70
N GLU A 425 -3.34 -7.25 -3.93
CA GLU A 425 -3.37 -7.86 -5.27
C GLU A 425 -4.28 -7.09 -6.23
N GLY A 426 -5.52 -6.83 -5.84
CA GLY A 426 -6.48 -6.21 -6.76
C GLY A 426 -6.16 -4.74 -7.06
N LEU A 427 -5.52 -4.04 -6.11
CA LEU A 427 -4.98 -2.70 -6.37
C LEU A 427 -3.72 -2.74 -7.26
N ALA A 428 -2.87 -3.78 -7.13
CA ALA A 428 -1.73 -3.99 -8.01
C ALA A 428 -2.19 -4.26 -9.45
N ASP A 429 -3.20 -5.12 -9.65
CA ASP A 429 -3.88 -5.31 -10.95
C ASP A 429 -4.41 -3.99 -11.49
N PHE A 430 -5.13 -3.23 -10.67
CA PHE A 430 -5.64 -1.93 -11.07
C PHE A 430 -4.52 -1.01 -11.57
N TRP A 431 -3.42 -0.88 -10.82
CA TRP A 431 -2.29 -0.03 -11.23
C TRP A 431 -1.60 -0.53 -12.50
N GLY A 432 -1.42 -1.84 -12.65
CA GLY A 432 -0.93 -2.46 -13.89
C GLY A 432 -1.75 -1.99 -15.09
N THR A 433 -3.06 -2.13 -14.96
CA THR A 433 -4.04 -1.69 -15.95
C THR A 433 -3.95 -0.18 -16.25
N GLN A 434 -3.95 0.67 -15.22
CA GLN A 434 -3.97 2.12 -15.40
C GLN A 434 -2.70 2.63 -16.08
N ILE A 435 -1.55 2.07 -15.71
CA ILE A 435 -0.26 2.43 -16.30
C ILE A 435 -0.21 1.97 -17.75
N GLU A 436 -0.77 0.80 -18.04
CA GLU A 436 -0.88 0.32 -19.39
C GLU A 436 -1.73 1.26 -20.27
N TYR A 437 -2.93 1.67 -19.83
CA TYR A 437 -3.71 2.71 -20.52
C TYR A 437 -2.93 4.03 -20.67
N TYR A 438 -2.17 4.43 -19.65
CA TYR A 438 -1.39 5.66 -19.70
C TYR A 438 -0.26 5.61 -20.75
N VAL A 439 0.46 4.49 -20.85
CA VAL A 439 1.60 4.35 -21.76
C VAL A 439 1.17 3.92 -23.16
N LYS A 440 0.33 2.89 -23.27
CA LYS A 440 -0.09 2.28 -24.54
C LYS A 440 -1.35 2.91 -25.14
N LYS A 441 -2.01 3.83 -24.43
CA LYS A 441 -3.19 4.58 -24.88
C LYS A 441 -4.36 3.66 -25.26
N ASP A 442 -4.74 3.65 -26.54
CA ASP A 442 -5.86 2.89 -27.10
C ASP A 442 -5.64 1.37 -27.09
N LYS A 443 -4.40 0.92 -26.87
CA LYS A 443 -4.06 -0.50 -26.71
C LYS A 443 -4.13 -0.99 -25.26
N GLY A 444 -4.33 -0.09 -24.30
CA GLY A 444 -4.53 -0.51 -22.91
C GLY A 444 -5.85 -1.27 -22.75
N ASN A 445 -5.87 -2.22 -21.83
CA ASN A 445 -6.99 -3.09 -21.57
C ASN A 445 -6.97 -3.56 -20.11
N TRP A 446 -8.02 -4.25 -19.65
CA TRP A 446 -8.17 -4.78 -18.29
C TRP A 446 -7.75 -6.26 -18.16
N ILE A 447 -6.76 -6.68 -18.95
CA ILE A 447 -6.26 -8.05 -19.00
C ILE A 447 -4.78 -8.02 -18.56
N MET A 448 -4.49 -8.68 -17.45
CA MET A 448 -3.13 -8.83 -16.93
C MET A 448 -2.39 -9.93 -17.69
N GLY A 449 -1.20 -9.62 -18.18
CA GLY A 449 -0.32 -10.52 -18.93
C GLY A 449 -0.66 -10.68 -20.40
N ASP A 450 -1.49 -9.82 -20.99
CA ASP A 450 -1.95 -9.94 -22.39
C ASP A 450 -0.79 -10.00 -23.42
N THR A 451 0.33 -9.35 -23.11
CA THR A 451 1.54 -9.31 -23.94
C THR A 451 2.49 -10.49 -23.76
N LEU A 452 2.19 -11.43 -22.85
CA LEU A 452 3.03 -12.59 -22.58
C LEU A 452 2.97 -13.65 -23.69
N GLY A 453 1.94 -13.58 -24.56
CA GLY A 453 1.84 -14.38 -25.77
C GLY A 453 1.47 -15.84 -25.49
N GLY A 454 0.21 -16.06 -25.14
CA GLY A 454 -0.39 -17.38 -24.90
C GLY A 454 -0.79 -17.64 -23.45
N LEU A 455 -0.33 -16.80 -22.52
CA LEU A 455 -0.73 -16.81 -21.12
C LEU A 455 -1.46 -15.50 -20.81
N THR A 456 -2.73 -15.58 -20.45
CA THR A 456 -3.43 -14.51 -19.74
C THR A 456 -3.36 -14.86 -18.25
N ILE A 457 -2.81 -13.95 -17.44
CA ILE A 457 -2.73 -14.14 -15.98
C ILE A 457 -4.14 -13.93 -15.42
N ARG A 458 -4.73 -12.76 -15.67
CA ARG A 458 -6.11 -12.43 -15.28
C ARG A 458 -6.83 -11.64 -16.37
N ASP A 459 -8.06 -12.01 -16.68
CA ASP A 459 -9.00 -11.21 -17.47
C ASP A 459 -10.08 -10.70 -16.51
N ILE A 460 -9.89 -9.47 -16.02
CA ILE A 460 -10.81 -8.85 -15.05
C ILE A 460 -12.23 -8.76 -15.64
N PRO A 461 -12.44 -8.27 -16.88
CA PRO A 461 -13.78 -8.22 -17.50
C PRO A 461 -14.51 -9.55 -17.62
N LEU A 462 -13.79 -10.63 -17.90
CA LEU A 462 -14.37 -11.98 -18.03
C LEU A 462 -14.37 -12.77 -16.71
N GLU A 463 -13.91 -12.16 -15.61
CA GLU A 463 -13.79 -12.78 -14.30
C GLU A 463 -12.89 -14.04 -14.32
N ILE A 464 -11.88 -14.05 -15.18
CA ILE A 464 -10.94 -15.17 -15.34
C ILE A 464 -9.65 -14.84 -14.60
N GLY A 465 -9.26 -15.75 -13.72
CA GLY A 465 -8.07 -15.70 -12.90
C GLY A 465 -6.97 -16.62 -13.41
N ASP A 466 -5.92 -16.72 -12.61
CA ASP A 466 -4.74 -17.53 -12.89
C ASP A 466 -5.13 -18.98 -13.21
N GLY A 467 -4.53 -19.54 -14.26
CA GLY A 467 -4.82 -20.90 -14.73
C GLY A 467 -6.24 -21.08 -15.31
N GLY A 468 -6.99 -20.00 -15.55
CA GLY A 468 -8.36 -20.06 -16.05
C GLY A 468 -9.43 -20.22 -14.96
N ASN A 469 -9.05 -20.12 -13.68
CA ASN A 469 -9.98 -20.20 -12.56
C ASN A 469 -10.93 -18.99 -12.54
N LYS A 470 -12.06 -19.08 -11.84
CA LYS A 470 -12.95 -17.93 -11.69
C LYS A 470 -12.41 -16.97 -10.63
N LEU A 471 -12.32 -15.67 -10.95
CA LEU A 471 -12.05 -14.63 -9.95
C LEU A 471 -13.24 -14.43 -9.03
N TYR A 472 -12.98 -14.18 -7.76
CA TYR A 472 -14.01 -13.71 -6.85
C TYR A 472 -14.24 -12.23 -7.14
N THR A 473 -15.42 -11.90 -7.65
CA THR A 473 -15.82 -10.52 -7.99
C THR A 473 -16.97 -10.04 -7.11
N ASN A 474 -17.49 -10.89 -6.22
CA ASN A 474 -18.45 -10.51 -5.20
C ASN A 474 -17.85 -10.74 -3.80
N LEU A 475 -17.96 -9.73 -2.92
CA LEU A 475 -17.45 -9.80 -1.56
C LEU A 475 -18.05 -10.96 -0.75
N GLN A 476 -19.29 -11.36 -1.04
CA GLN A 476 -19.93 -12.48 -0.33
C GLN A 476 -19.30 -13.82 -0.69
N ASP A 477 -18.72 -13.98 -1.89
CA ASP A 477 -18.04 -15.23 -2.27
C ASP A 477 -16.84 -15.49 -1.35
N PHE A 478 -16.08 -14.44 -1.02
CA PHE A 478 -14.96 -14.49 -0.07
C PHE A 478 -15.39 -14.94 1.34
N TYR A 479 -16.43 -14.31 1.90
CA TYR A 479 -16.89 -14.64 3.25
C TYR A 479 -17.62 -15.98 3.33
N ASN A 480 -18.35 -16.38 2.30
CA ASN A 480 -19.05 -17.67 2.26
C ASN A 480 -18.08 -18.85 2.18
N ASP A 481 -16.89 -18.63 1.63
CA ASP A 481 -15.83 -19.63 1.50
C ASP A 481 -14.80 -19.55 2.64
N GLY A 482 -15.19 -18.99 3.80
CA GLY A 482 -14.34 -18.97 5.00
C GLY A 482 -13.08 -18.11 4.89
N ASN A 483 -12.93 -17.32 3.81
CA ASN A 483 -11.70 -16.60 3.45
C ASN A 483 -10.53 -17.56 3.10
N ASP A 484 -10.83 -18.74 2.55
CA ASP A 484 -9.85 -19.81 2.32
C ASP A 484 -9.13 -19.74 0.96
N GLN A 485 -9.60 -18.89 0.05
CA GLN A 485 -8.94 -18.67 -1.24
C GLN A 485 -7.67 -17.84 -1.10
N GLU A 486 -6.73 -18.07 -2.02
CA GLU A 486 -5.52 -17.27 -2.11
C GLU A 486 -5.82 -15.83 -2.63
N SER A 487 -4.90 -14.90 -2.47
CA SER A 487 -5.14 -13.47 -2.74
C SER A 487 -5.34 -13.08 -4.21
N HIS A 488 -4.79 -13.77 -5.20
CA HIS A 488 -4.96 -13.47 -6.62
C HIS A 488 -6.38 -13.78 -7.13
N VAL A 489 -7.04 -14.84 -6.64
CA VAL A 489 -8.46 -15.14 -6.87
C VAL A 489 -9.33 -14.07 -6.24
N ASN A 490 -8.98 -13.68 -5.00
CA ASN A 490 -9.68 -12.64 -4.26
C ASN A 490 -9.41 -11.22 -4.79
N SER A 491 -8.40 -11.03 -5.65
CA SER A 491 -8.03 -9.72 -6.23
C SER A 491 -9.19 -9.10 -7.02
N GLY A 492 -9.99 -9.96 -7.65
CA GLY A 492 -11.19 -9.62 -8.42
C GLY A 492 -12.19 -8.75 -7.65
N ILE A 493 -12.25 -8.88 -6.32
CA ILE A 493 -13.25 -8.21 -5.48
C ILE A 493 -13.11 -6.70 -5.58
N ILE A 494 -11.86 -6.20 -5.61
CA ILE A 494 -11.60 -4.77 -5.76
C ILE A 494 -11.29 -4.40 -7.22
N SER A 495 -10.55 -5.23 -7.97
CA SER A 495 -10.18 -4.90 -9.35
C SER A 495 -11.41 -4.81 -10.27
N HIS A 496 -12.42 -5.68 -10.06
CA HIS A 496 -13.66 -5.66 -10.83
C HIS A 496 -14.58 -4.47 -10.48
N VAL A 497 -14.61 -4.03 -9.20
CA VAL A 497 -15.30 -2.78 -8.80
C VAL A 497 -14.72 -1.59 -9.56
N LEU A 498 -13.39 -1.50 -9.61
CA LEU A 498 -12.67 -0.42 -10.27
C LEU A 498 -12.83 -0.47 -11.81
N TYR A 499 -12.84 -1.68 -12.38
CA TYR A 499 -13.19 -1.89 -13.79
C TYR A 499 -14.61 -1.40 -14.12
N GLN A 500 -15.61 -1.79 -13.33
CA GLN A 500 -16.99 -1.36 -13.54
C GLN A 500 -17.11 0.17 -13.53
N LEU A 501 -16.43 0.84 -12.60
CA LEU A 501 -16.40 2.30 -12.48
C LEU A 501 -15.70 2.96 -13.67
N ALA A 502 -14.55 2.43 -14.06
CA ALA A 502 -13.74 3.00 -15.12
C ALA A 502 -14.41 2.87 -16.49
N GLU A 503 -15.08 1.75 -16.75
CA GLU A 503 -15.71 1.46 -18.06
C GLU A 503 -17.21 1.76 -18.12
N GLY A 504 -17.88 1.93 -16.97
CA GLY A 504 -19.31 2.20 -16.92
C GLY A 504 -20.15 1.01 -17.37
N LYS A 505 -20.08 -0.09 -16.63
CA LYS A 505 -20.75 -1.36 -16.96
C LYS A 505 -21.93 -1.66 -16.03
N THR A 506 -22.79 -2.54 -16.50
CA THR A 506 -23.77 -3.22 -15.65
C THR A 506 -23.16 -4.49 -15.11
N TYR A 507 -23.21 -4.66 -13.79
CA TYR A 507 -22.79 -5.88 -13.10
C TYR A 507 -23.81 -6.19 -11.99
N ASN A 508 -24.15 -7.47 -11.81
CA ASN A 508 -25.20 -7.91 -10.87
C ASN A 508 -26.49 -7.06 -10.93
N ASN A 509 -26.96 -6.76 -12.14
CA ASN A 509 -28.13 -5.91 -12.44
C ASN A 509 -28.03 -4.44 -11.99
N VAL A 510 -26.84 -3.98 -11.60
CA VAL A 510 -26.58 -2.60 -11.21
C VAL A 510 -25.74 -1.93 -12.29
N ALA A 511 -26.31 -0.95 -12.99
CA ALA A 511 -25.63 -0.16 -14.01
C ALA A 511 -24.89 1.04 -13.38
N VAL A 512 -23.59 1.19 -13.64
CA VAL A 512 -22.78 2.32 -13.16
C VAL A 512 -22.39 3.22 -14.35
N GLN A 513 -22.44 4.53 -14.15
CA GLN A 513 -22.00 5.49 -15.18
C GLN A 513 -20.48 5.50 -15.31
N LYS A 514 -19.98 5.56 -16.54
CA LYS A 514 -18.55 5.60 -16.85
C LYS A 514 -17.87 6.79 -16.18
N GLN A 515 -16.96 6.52 -15.24
CA GLN A 515 -16.15 7.55 -14.57
C GLN A 515 -14.82 7.81 -15.28
N GLY A 516 -14.30 6.79 -15.99
CA GLY A 516 -13.03 6.84 -16.71
C GLY A 516 -11.80 6.59 -15.84
N ASN A 517 -10.78 5.97 -16.43
CA ASN A 517 -9.50 5.57 -15.78
C ASN A 517 -8.83 6.72 -15.00
N GLU A 518 -8.72 7.91 -15.59
CA GLU A 518 -8.08 9.06 -14.94
C GLU A 518 -8.80 9.47 -13.65
N LYS A 519 -10.14 9.49 -13.66
CA LYS A 519 -10.92 9.89 -12.49
C LYS A 519 -10.82 8.82 -11.40
N VAL A 520 -11.01 7.55 -11.76
CA VAL A 520 -10.97 6.42 -10.83
C VAL A 520 -9.60 6.32 -10.16
N SER A 521 -8.51 6.42 -10.93
CA SER A 521 -7.15 6.37 -10.38
C SER A 521 -6.85 7.50 -9.40
N LYS A 522 -7.29 8.74 -9.70
CA LYS A 522 -7.17 9.88 -8.77
C LYS A 522 -7.93 9.67 -7.46
N VAL A 523 -9.13 9.08 -7.52
CA VAL A 523 -9.91 8.72 -6.32
C VAL A 523 -9.18 7.67 -5.50
N VAL A 524 -8.76 6.56 -6.12
CA VAL A 524 -8.06 5.47 -5.43
C VAL A 524 -6.80 5.97 -4.77
N MET A 525 -5.99 6.74 -5.48
CA MET A 525 -4.76 7.31 -4.91
C MET A 525 -5.05 8.26 -3.74
N ARG A 526 -6.08 9.11 -3.85
CA ARG A 526 -6.47 9.99 -2.73
C ARG A 526 -6.87 9.18 -1.51
N ALA A 527 -7.63 8.10 -1.68
CA ALA A 527 -8.03 7.21 -0.59
C ALA A 527 -6.80 6.63 0.12
N LEU A 528 -5.87 6.06 -0.66
CA LEU A 528 -4.64 5.46 -0.16
C LEU A 528 -3.72 6.46 0.56
N GLN A 529 -3.60 7.70 0.08
CA GLN A 529 -2.72 8.70 0.69
C GLN A 529 -3.30 9.38 1.94
N ASN A 530 -4.63 9.43 2.11
CA ASN A 530 -5.26 10.28 3.13
C ASN A 530 -6.02 9.53 4.23
N TYR A 531 -6.40 8.28 3.98
CA TYR A 531 -7.27 7.52 4.88
C TYR A 531 -6.75 6.11 5.17
N ALA A 532 -6.04 5.50 4.22
CA ALA A 532 -5.68 4.10 4.36
C ALA A 532 -4.70 3.86 5.52
N THR A 533 -4.91 2.79 6.28
CA THR A 533 -4.09 2.38 7.45
C THR A 533 -3.35 1.07 7.17
N SER A 534 -2.50 0.61 8.10
CA SER A 534 -1.82 -0.68 7.93
C SER A 534 -2.77 -1.89 8.07
N ALA A 535 -3.94 -1.66 8.67
CA ALA A 535 -4.99 -2.66 8.88
C ALA A 535 -6.12 -2.54 7.85
N GLU A 536 -5.83 -2.04 6.65
CA GLU A 536 -6.83 -1.85 5.61
C GLU A 536 -7.61 -3.15 5.32
N ASP A 537 -8.94 -3.04 5.34
CA ASP A 537 -9.89 -4.12 5.10
C ASP A 537 -10.92 -3.69 4.03
N PHE A 538 -11.74 -4.62 3.52
CA PHE A 538 -12.62 -4.33 2.40
C PHE A 538 -13.61 -3.20 2.71
N GLU A 539 -14.22 -3.21 3.90
CA GLU A 539 -15.21 -2.20 4.32
C GLU A 539 -14.56 -0.81 4.50
N SER A 540 -13.34 -0.75 5.04
CA SER A 540 -12.60 0.50 5.23
C SER A 540 -12.19 1.07 3.87
N LEU A 541 -11.70 0.23 2.94
CA LEU A 541 -11.30 0.70 1.62
C LEU A 541 -12.50 1.22 0.80
N GLN A 542 -13.67 0.56 0.90
CA GLN A 542 -14.91 1.07 0.33
C GLN A 542 -15.20 2.49 0.84
N SER A 543 -15.15 2.68 2.16
CA SER A 543 -15.40 3.96 2.81
C SER A 543 -14.40 5.02 2.35
N HIS A 544 -13.12 4.68 2.32
CA HIS A 544 -12.04 5.57 1.89
C HIS A 544 -12.17 5.99 0.42
N ILE A 545 -12.49 5.05 -0.48
CA ILE A 545 -12.68 5.33 -1.91
C ILE A 545 -13.92 6.19 -2.15
N VAL A 546 -15.06 5.86 -1.54
CA VAL A 546 -16.29 6.64 -1.70
C VAL A 546 -16.12 8.05 -1.13
N GLN A 547 -15.46 8.19 0.02
CA GLN A 547 -15.17 9.50 0.58
C GLN A 547 -14.18 10.28 -0.29
N ALA A 548 -13.13 9.65 -0.81
CA ALA A 548 -12.20 10.31 -1.73
C ALA A 548 -12.89 10.78 -3.02
N ALA A 549 -13.86 10.03 -3.54
CA ALA A 549 -14.68 10.45 -4.67
C ALA A 549 -15.52 11.69 -4.34
N LYS A 550 -16.12 11.72 -3.14
CA LYS A 550 -16.90 12.87 -2.65
C LYS A 550 -16.02 14.11 -2.50
N ASP A 551 -14.84 13.95 -1.93
CA ASP A 551 -13.88 15.03 -1.72
C ASP A 551 -13.41 15.67 -3.04
N LEU A 552 -13.13 14.85 -4.06
CA LEU A 552 -12.60 15.34 -5.34
C LEU A 552 -13.70 15.86 -6.28
N TYR A 553 -14.86 15.20 -6.28
CA TYR A 553 -15.85 15.38 -7.36
C TYR A 553 -17.30 15.52 -6.87
N GLY A 554 -17.54 15.53 -5.55
CA GLY A 554 -18.84 15.73 -4.96
C GLY A 554 -19.76 14.51 -4.98
N ASN A 555 -20.99 14.71 -4.46
CA ASN A 555 -21.93 13.63 -4.14
C ASN A 555 -22.36 12.78 -5.35
N ALA A 556 -22.51 13.39 -6.53
CA ALA A 556 -22.94 12.65 -7.72
C ALA A 556 -21.94 11.55 -8.10
N VAL A 557 -20.65 11.87 -8.05
CA VAL A 557 -19.60 10.88 -8.34
C VAL A 557 -19.48 9.89 -7.20
N SER A 558 -19.47 10.32 -5.93
CA SER A 558 -19.39 9.38 -4.80
C SER A 558 -20.53 8.35 -4.79
N ASN A 559 -21.73 8.75 -5.22
CA ASN A 559 -22.87 7.84 -5.32
C ASN A 559 -22.66 6.74 -6.38
N GLU A 560 -22.04 7.05 -7.52
CA GLU A 560 -21.68 6.03 -8.53
C GLU A 560 -20.62 5.07 -8.00
N PHE A 561 -19.64 5.57 -7.23
CA PHE A 561 -18.66 4.72 -6.56
C PHE A 561 -19.31 3.78 -5.54
N ALA A 562 -20.17 4.31 -4.65
CA ALA A 562 -20.89 3.49 -3.68
C ALA A 562 -21.75 2.42 -4.36
N LYS A 563 -22.43 2.80 -5.46
CA LYS A 563 -23.25 1.90 -6.27
C LYS A 563 -22.44 0.74 -6.88
N ALA A 564 -21.21 0.99 -7.33
CA ALA A 564 -20.34 -0.07 -7.85
C ALA A 564 -19.96 -1.06 -6.74
N PHE A 565 -19.60 -0.59 -5.55
CA PHE A 565 -19.35 -1.48 -4.41
C PHE A 565 -20.59 -2.32 -4.06
N GLU A 566 -21.77 -1.70 -4.00
CA GLU A 566 -23.03 -2.43 -3.75
C GLU A 566 -23.31 -3.51 -4.81
N ALA A 567 -22.98 -3.26 -6.08
CA ALA A 567 -23.07 -4.26 -7.16
C ALA A 567 -22.18 -5.49 -6.89
N HIS A 568 -21.12 -5.34 -6.11
CA HIS A 568 -20.16 -6.38 -5.76
C HIS A 568 -20.38 -6.95 -4.36
N GLY A 569 -21.60 -6.79 -3.81
CA GLY A 569 -21.98 -7.44 -2.54
C GLY A 569 -21.51 -6.73 -1.27
N TYR A 570 -20.96 -5.52 -1.40
CA TYR A 570 -20.67 -4.67 -0.25
C TYR A 570 -21.97 -4.11 0.36
N LYS A 571 -21.95 -3.88 1.67
CA LYS A 571 -23.08 -3.24 2.34
C LYS A 571 -23.17 -1.75 1.96
N PRO A 572 -24.39 -1.20 1.86
CA PRO A 572 -24.56 0.24 1.69
C PRO A 572 -23.99 1.02 2.88
N LEU A 573 -23.13 2.00 2.61
CA LEU A 573 -22.46 2.81 3.64
C LEU A 573 -23.45 3.60 4.51
N GLN A 574 -24.64 3.92 4.00
CA GLN A 574 -25.69 4.65 4.73
C GLN A 574 -26.29 3.86 5.92
N LYS A 575 -25.99 2.56 6.03
CA LYS A 575 -26.62 1.65 7.02
C LYS A 575 -25.73 1.26 8.19
N VAL A 576 -24.49 1.74 8.26
CA VAL A 576 -23.55 1.32 9.31
C VAL A 576 -23.26 2.51 10.22
N ASN A 577 -24.08 2.72 11.26
CA ASN A 577 -23.86 3.81 12.20
C ASN A 577 -24.25 3.45 13.64
N ARG A 578 -23.24 3.42 14.52
CA ARG A 578 -23.37 3.69 15.95
C ARG A 578 -22.31 4.73 16.33
N VAL A 579 -22.58 5.99 15.97
CA VAL A 579 -21.87 7.12 16.57
C VAL A 579 -22.29 7.17 18.03
N ILE A 580 -21.32 7.08 18.92
CA ILE A 580 -21.50 7.22 20.35
C ILE A 580 -21.01 8.59 20.80
N GLU A 581 -21.59 9.08 21.89
CA GLU A 581 -21.01 10.17 22.64
C GLU A 581 -20.05 9.59 23.66
N VAL A 582 -18.82 10.08 23.64
CA VAL A 582 -17.78 9.70 24.59
C VAL A 582 -18.11 10.35 25.94
N GLN A 583 -18.22 9.53 26.98
CA GLN A 583 -18.65 9.92 28.33
C GLN A 583 -17.49 10.06 29.30
#